data_AF-A0A1C5XPN5-F1
#
_entry.id   AF-A0A1C5XPN5-F1
#
_cell.length_a   1.000
_cell.length_b   1.000
_cell.length_c   1.000
_cell.angle_alpha   90.00
_cell.angle_beta   90.00
_cell.angle_gamma   90.00
#
_symmetry.space_group_name_H-M   'P 1'
#
loop_
_entity.id
_entity.type
_entity.pdbx_description
1 polymer ?
#
loop_
_entity_poly.entity_id
_entity_poly.type
_entity_poly.pdbx_seq_one_letter_code
_entity_poly.pdbx_strand_id
1 'polypeptide(L)'
;MWLLFLPVVWWAGAITACAIKPDTNLLQILQVLTEKLDQPFSISYTPYTLRCVFTFTIAYVLGIGIYYSQKKNYRRGVEHGSAKWGDAASICKRYRDKRYTQNLILTQNFRMGLDCYKHKRNLNVLVVGGSGAGKSRAYAVVNIMQCNCSMVVTDPKGELLRKTGGLLEREGYEVRVFDLINPETSFCYNPFAYVRDDKDVLKLINNLIRNTTPKGAQSSDPFWEKSETALLQALMLYLLHEAPPEEQNFSMIMEMLGSAQVKEDDEEYQSPLDILFERLEMRNPESIAVKQYAIYKQAAGDICSK
;
A
#
# COMPACT_ATOMS: atom_id res chain seq x y z
N MET A 1 7.73 35.38 23.75
CA MET A 1 6.55 35.42 24.66
C MET A 1 6.89 34.87 26.04
N TRP A 2 7.32 33.60 26.21
CA TRP A 2 7.65 33.05 27.55
C TRP A 2 8.81 33.75 28.28
N LEU A 3 9.82 34.24 27.55
CA LEU A 3 10.93 35.00 28.14
C LEU A 3 10.50 36.34 28.78
N LEU A 4 9.33 36.89 28.39
CA LEU A 4 8.83 38.15 28.94
C LEU A 4 8.38 38.03 30.41
N PHE A 5 8.10 36.81 30.88
CA PHE A 5 7.66 36.56 32.26
C PHE A 5 8.82 36.21 33.20
N LEU A 6 10.04 36.03 32.69
CA LEU A 6 11.22 35.75 33.52
C LEU A 6 11.48 36.82 34.59
N PRO A 7 11.35 38.14 34.31
CA PRO A 7 11.50 39.16 35.35
C PRO A 7 10.51 38.99 36.51
N VAL A 8 9.28 38.55 36.22
CA VAL A 8 8.24 38.29 37.23
C VAL A 8 8.58 37.04 38.05
N VAL A 9 9.10 36.00 37.40
CA VAL A 9 9.56 34.77 38.07
C VAL A 9 10.76 35.05 38.99
N TRP A 10 11.70 35.88 38.54
CA TRP A 10 12.85 36.30 39.34
C TRP A 10 12.45 37.21 40.50
N TRP A 11 11.53 38.14 40.27
CA TRP A 11 10.93 38.97 41.32
C TRP A 11 10.24 38.12 42.40
N ALA A 12 9.44 37.13 42.00
CA ALA A 12 8.79 36.20 42.93
C ALA A 12 9.82 35.37 43.74
N GLY A 13 10.88 34.89 43.08
CA GLY A 13 11.99 34.19 43.74
C GLY A 13 12.75 35.09 44.73
N ALA A 14 12.96 36.38 44.38
CA ALA A 14 13.67 37.34 45.21
C ALA A 14 12.87 37.76 46.45
N ILE A 15 11.55 37.97 46.32
CA ILE A 15 10.67 38.26 47.46
C ILE A 15 10.55 37.04 48.38
N THR A 16 10.41 35.84 47.81
CA THR A 16 10.37 34.61 48.61
C THR A 16 11.65 34.42 49.41
N ALA A 17 12.81 34.79 48.85
CA ALA A 17 14.08 34.74 49.58
C ALA A 17 14.21 35.76 50.72
N CYS A 18 13.44 36.85 50.69
CA CYS A 18 13.39 37.83 51.79
C CYS A 18 12.54 37.32 52.97
N ALA A 19 11.64 36.36 52.72
CA ALA A 19 10.78 35.75 53.75
C ALA A 19 11.42 34.53 54.44
N ILE A 20 12.52 34.01 53.92
CA ILE A 20 13.21 32.84 54.47
C ILE A 20 14.24 33.27 55.52
N LYS A 21 14.08 32.76 56.74
CA LYS A 21 15.06 32.90 57.83
C LYS A 21 15.50 31.49 58.31
N PRO A 22 16.66 31.36 58.97
CA PRO A 22 17.02 30.11 59.64
C PRO A 22 15.94 29.75 60.67
N ASP A 23 15.56 28.47 60.74
CA ASP A 23 14.60 27.89 61.70
C ASP A 23 13.12 28.29 61.58
N THR A 24 12.69 28.83 60.43
CA THR A 24 11.26 29.14 60.18
C THR A 24 10.49 28.00 59.50
N ASN A 25 9.27 27.72 60.00
CA ASN A 25 8.34 26.78 59.38
C ASN A 25 7.61 27.40 58.17
N LEU A 26 7.06 26.56 57.28
CA LEU A 26 6.35 27.01 56.06
C LEU A 26 5.25 28.04 56.32
N LEU A 27 4.48 27.86 57.41
CA LEU A 27 3.41 28.79 57.79
C LEU A 27 3.95 30.17 58.20
N GLN A 28 5.11 30.21 58.85
CA GLN A 28 5.77 31.47 59.22
C GLN A 28 6.35 32.17 57.99
N ILE A 29 6.91 31.41 57.05
CA ILE A 29 7.37 31.94 55.76
C ILE A 29 6.20 32.58 55.00
N LEU A 30 5.02 31.95 54.97
CA LEU A 30 3.82 32.49 54.31
C LEU A 30 3.30 33.78 54.98
N GLN A 31 3.37 33.88 56.31
CA GLN A 31 3.00 35.09 57.05
C GLN A 31 3.95 36.26 56.70
N VAL A 32 5.27 36.02 56.76
CA VAL A 32 6.28 37.03 56.40
C VAL A 32 6.22 37.39 54.91
N LEU A 33 5.88 36.42 54.05
CA LEU A 33 5.70 36.66 52.62
C LEU A 33 4.52 37.61 52.37
N THR A 34 3.42 37.46 53.11
CA THR A 34 2.26 38.35 53.03
C THR A 34 2.64 39.79 53.37
N GLU A 35 3.36 39.99 54.47
CA GLU A 35 3.87 41.31 54.87
C GLU A 35 4.83 41.92 53.83
N LYS A 36 5.63 41.08 53.17
CA LYS A 36 6.56 41.53 52.11
C LYS A 36 5.87 41.78 50.77
N LEU A 37 4.73 41.16 50.51
CA LEU A 37 3.90 41.46 49.34
C LEU A 37 3.22 42.82 49.43
N ASP A 38 2.94 43.32 50.64
CA ASP A 38 2.45 44.70 50.86
C ASP A 38 3.50 45.77 50.52
N GLN A 39 4.79 45.38 50.41
CA GLN A 39 5.89 46.23 49.96
C GLN A 39 6.67 45.56 48.81
N PRO A 40 6.08 45.46 47.61
CA PRO A 40 6.57 44.61 46.52
C PRO A 40 7.93 45.01 45.93
N PHE A 41 8.45 46.19 46.26
CA PHE A 41 9.72 46.71 45.75
C PHE A 41 10.84 46.77 46.80
N SER A 42 10.58 46.39 48.06
CA SER A 42 11.59 46.41 49.13
C SER A 42 12.39 45.09 49.20
N ILE A 43 13.11 44.79 48.11
CA ILE A 43 13.90 43.56 47.97
C ILE A 43 15.28 43.74 48.60
N SER A 44 15.59 42.92 49.60
CA SER A 44 16.93 42.84 50.21
C SER A 44 17.66 41.59 49.73
N TYR A 45 18.93 41.72 49.36
CA TYR A 45 19.75 40.57 48.97
C TYR A 45 20.09 39.71 50.19
N THR A 46 19.57 38.49 50.22
CA THR A 46 19.86 37.48 51.26
C THR A 46 20.71 36.35 50.67
N PRO A 47 21.39 35.55 51.50
CA PRO A 47 22.14 34.36 51.03
C PRO A 47 21.27 33.35 50.27
N TYR A 48 19.94 33.41 50.44
CA TYR A 48 18.97 32.52 49.81
C TYR A 48 18.44 33.06 48.47
N THR A 49 18.66 34.34 48.14
CA THR A 49 18.14 34.98 46.92
C THR A 49 18.51 34.22 45.65
N LEU A 50 19.79 33.86 45.48
CA LEU A 50 20.25 33.12 44.30
C LEU A 50 19.61 31.72 44.21
N ARG A 51 19.47 31.02 45.34
CA ARG A 51 18.88 29.68 45.39
C ARG A 51 17.39 29.73 45.04
N CYS A 52 16.64 30.70 45.58
CA CYS A 52 15.21 30.85 45.30
C CYS A 52 14.96 31.28 43.84
N VAL A 53 15.70 32.26 43.32
CA VAL A 53 15.58 32.69 41.92
C VAL A 53 15.87 31.53 40.96
N PHE A 54 16.90 30.73 41.25
CA PHE A 54 17.25 29.56 40.43
C PHE A 54 16.17 28.47 40.49
N THR A 55 15.67 28.12 41.68
CA THR A 55 14.60 27.12 41.86
C THR A 55 13.31 27.54 41.15
N PHE A 56 12.90 28.81 41.27
CA PHE A 56 11.72 29.34 40.58
C PHE A 56 11.91 29.36 39.05
N THR A 57 13.12 29.64 38.57
CA THR A 57 13.44 29.57 37.13
C THR A 57 13.35 28.14 36.61
N ILE A 58 13.88 27.15 37.35
CA ILE A 58 13.76 25.73 36.99
C ILE A 58 12.28 25.30 36.98
N ALA A 59 11.51 25.65 38.02
CA ALA A 59 10.09 25.34 38.09
C ALA A 59 9.30 25.94 36.92
N TYR A 60 9.65 27.16 36.51
CA TYR A 60 9.04 27.83 35.36
C TYR A 60 9.36 27.13 34.03
N VAL A 61 10.63 26.77 33.81
CA VAL A 61 11.06 26.04 32.61
C VAL A 61 10.42 24.64 32.56
N LEU A 62 10.34 23.95 33.69
CA LEU A 62 9.63 22.67 33.81
C LEU A 62 8.14 22.83 33.49
N GLY A 63 7.48 23.87 34.01
CA GLY A 63 6.08 24.18 33.71
C GLY A 63 5.84 24.42 32.21
N ILE A 64 6.75 25.15 31.54
CA ILE A 64 6.72 25.32 30.08
C ILE A 64 6.88 23.97 29.37
N GLY A 65 7.85 23.15 29.80
CA GLY A 65 8.08 21.81 29.24
C GLY A 65 6.84 20.92 29.34
N ILE A 66 6.18 20.91 30.50
CA ILE A 66 4.93 20.17 30.73
C ILE A 66 3.82 20.72 29.84
N TYR A 67 3.66 22.04 29.73
CA TYR A 67 2.66 22.66 28.86
C TYR A 67 2.80 22.22 27.40
N TYR A 68 4.03 22.23 26.86
CA TYR A 68 4.27 21.76 25.50
C TYR A 68 4.10 20.25 25.35
N SER A 69 4.48 19.45 26.35
CA SER A 69 4.28 18.00 26.35
C SER A 69 2.81 17.59 26.41
N GLN A 70 1.96 18.38 27.07
CA GLN A 70 0.53 18.12 27.18
C GLN A 70 -0.28 18.64 25.99
N LYS A 71 0.35 19.33 25.05
CA LYS A 71 -0.31 19.87 23.85
C LYS A 71 -0.68 18.74 22.89
N LYS A 72 -1.76 18.04 23.22
CA LYS A 72 -2.41 17.04 22.36
C LYS A 72 -3.26 17.76 21.31
N ASN A 73 -3.48 17.11 20.16
CA ASN A 73 -4.41 17.58 19.13
C ASN A 73 -5.88 17.37 19.54
N TYR A 74 -6.25 17.82 20.74
CA TYR A 74 -7.61 17.69 21.24
C TYR A 74 -8.51 18.77 20.63
N ARG A 75 -9.68 18.36 20.15
CA ARG A 75 -10.71 19.28 19.65
C ARG A 75 -11.93 19.13 20.54
N ARG A 76 -12.20 20.14 21.37
CA ARG A 76 -13.38 20.16 22.23
C ARG A 76 -14.64 20.29 21.34
N GLY A 77 -15.63 19.45 21.60
CA GLY A 77 -16.91 19.46 20.86
C GLY A 77 -16.87 18.87 19.46
N VAL A 78 -15.80 18.15 19.09
CA VAL A 78 -15.66 17.54 17.76
C VAL A 78 -15.41 16.06 17.94
N GLU A 79 -16.13 15.24 17.18
CA GLU A 79 -15.97 13.79 17.20
C GLU A 79 -14.57 13.36 16.77
N HIS A 80 -14.14 12.24 17.34
CA HIS A 80 -12.87 11.64 16.96
C HIS A 80 -12.94 11.17 15.50
N GLY A 81 -12.06 11.69 14.64
CA GLY A 81 -12.02 11.36 13.21
C GLY A 81 -12.46 12.48 12.27
N SER A 82 -12.97 13.62 12.78
CA SER A 82 -13.37 14.74 11.92
C SER A 82 -12.19 15.39 11.19
N ALA A 83 -12.37 15.68 9.90
CA ALA A 83 -11.39 16.35 9.06
C ALA A 83 -11.33 17.86 9.31
N LYS A 84 -10.22 18.49 8.93
CA LYS A 84 -10.11 19.96 8.80
C LYS A 84 -9.19 20.29 7.65
N TRP A 85 -9.38 21.47 7.06
CA TRP A 85 -8.39 22.04 6.16
C TRP A 85 -7.09 22.31 6.92
N GLY A 86 -5.99 21.89 6.32
CA GLY A 86 -4.66 22.14 6.84
C GLY A 86 -3.86 22.99 5.87
N ASP A 87 -2.82 23.63 6.37
CA ASP A 87 -1.88 24.37 5.54
C ASP A 87 -1.00 23.39 4.75
N ALA A 88 -1.09 23.45 3.42
CA ALA A 88 -0.40 22.51 2.55
C ALA A 88 1.12 22.53 2.74
N ALA A 89 1.72 23.71 2.96
CA ALA A 89 3.17 23.86 3.09
C ALA A 89 3.71 23.17 4.36
N SER A 90 3.08 23.40 5.52
CA SER A 90 3.46 22.77 6.79
C SER A 90 3.24 21.26 6.77
N ILE A 91 2.13 20.78 6.19
CA ILE A 91 1.85 19.34 6.08
C ILE A 91 2.84 18.69 5.11
N CYS A 92 3.11 19.31 3.96
CA CYS A 92 4.10 18.85 3.00
C CYS A 92 5.50 18.76 3.64
N LYS A 93 5.93 19.77 4.41
CA LYS A 93 7.21 19.75 5.14
C LYS A 93 7.34 18.54 6.08
N ARG A 94 6.23 18.07 6.66
CA ARG A 94 6.20 16.91 7.55
C ARG A 94 6.34 15.58 6.81
N TYR A 95 5.75 15.46 5.62
CA TYR A 95 5.64 14.19 4.90
C TYR A 95 6.57 14.05 3.70
N ARG A 96 7.11 15.15 3.18
CA ARG A 96 8.04 15.10 2.06
C ARG A 96 9.39 14.55 2.49
N ASP A 97 10.02 13.81 1.59
CA ASP A 97 11.45 13.57 1.65
C ASP A 97 12.24 14.82 1.22
N LYS A 98 13.49 14.91 1.71
CA LYS A 98 14.42 15.98 1.35
C LYS A 98 14.83 15.88 -0.11
N ARG A 99 15.10 14.67 -0.62
CA ARG A 99 15.44 14.44 -2.02
C ARG A 99 14.16 14.50 -2.84
N TYR A 100 14.07 15.44 -3.78
CA TYR A 100 12.84 15.68 -4.56
C TYR A 100 12.34 14.40 -5.24
N THR A 101 13.23 13.67 -5.91
CA THR A 101 12.89 12.44 -6.64
C THR A 101 12.41 11.30 -5.74
N GLN A 102 12.70 11.32 -4.43
CA GLN A 102 12.22 10.31 -3.47
C GLN A 102 10.83 10.64 -2.91
N ASN A 103 10.00 11.30 -3.72
CA ASN A 103 8.64 11.65 -3.36
C ASN A 103 7.65 11.22 -4.44
N LEU A 104 6.48 10.80 -3.99
CA LEU A 104 5.26 10.75 -4.77
C LEU A 104 4.66 12.16 -4.85
N ILE A 105 4.44 12.65 -6.07
CA ILE A 105 3.86 13.98 -6.33
C ILE A 105 2.35 13.84 -6.38
N LEU A 106 1.64 14.55 -5.48
CA LEU A 106 0.17 14.54 -5.44
C LEU A 106 -0.43 15.84 -6.00
N THR A 107 0.15 16.98 -5.67
CA THR A 107 -0.28 18.30 -6.16
C THR A 107 0.93 19.21 -6.35
N GLN A 108 0.71 20.42 -6.90
CA GLN A 108 1.75 21.44 -7.02
C GLN A 108 2.41 21.79 -5.66
N ASN A 109 1.66 21.70 -4.56
CA ASN A 109 2.09 22.13 -3.24
C ASN A 109 2.32 20.98 -2.25
N PHE A 110 1.99 19.74 -2.64
CA PHE A 110 2.05 18.58 -1.75
C PHE A 110 2.70 17.36 -2.41
N ARG A 111 3.65 16.78 -1.67
CA ARG A 111 4.34 15.55 -2.02
C ARG A 111 4.58 14.71 -0.77
N MET A 112 4.67 13.40 -0.95
CA MET A 112 4.86 12.44 0.13
C MET A 112 6.09 11.58 -0.15
N GLY A 113 6.97 11.42 0.84
CA GLY A 113 8.13 10.55 0.71
C GLY A 113 7.73 9.09 0.51
N LEU A 114 8.54 8.34 -0.23
CA LEU A 114 8.27 6.93 -0.53
C LEU A 114 8.45 5.99 0.67
N ASP A 115 9.07 6.46 1.75
CA ASP A 115 9.28 5.68 2.98
C ASP A 115 8.00 5.67 3.86
N CYS A 116 7.20 4.62 3.67
CA CYS A 116 5.98 4.37 4.44
C CYS A 116 6.23 4.20 5.95
N TYR A 117 7.40 3.69 6.37
CA TYR A 117 7.71 3.47 7.79
C TYR A 117 7.97 4.78 8.52
N LYS A 118 8.73 5.68 7.90
CA LYS A 118 9.02 7.01 8.43
C LYS A 118 7.76 7.85 8.64
N HIS A 119 6.80 7.76 7.72
CA HIS A 119 5.60 8.59 7.74
C HIS A 119 4.37 7.89 8.34
N LYS A 120 4.42 6.56 8.51
CA LYS A 120 3.32 5.68 8.95
C LYS A 120 2.05 5.89 8.12
N ARG A 121 2.20 6.03 6.80
CA ARG A 121 1.12 6.23 5.83
C ARG A 121 1.32 5.32 4.63
N ASN A 122 0.21 4.87 4.07
CA ASN A 122 0.19 4.13 2.82
C ASN A 122 0.27 5.12 1.63
N LEU A 123 0.89 4.68 0.54
CA LEU A 123 1.05 5.42 -0.72
C LEU A 123 0.00 5.06 -1.77
N ASN A 124 -1.00 4.25 -1.44
CA ASN A 124 -2.14 4.02 -2.31
C ASN A 124 -2.91 5.32 -2.53
N VAL A 125 -3.00 5.77 -3.79
CA VAL A 125 -3.68 7.01 -4.18
C VAL A 125 -4.83 6.70 -5.12
N LEU A 126 -6.00 7.25 -4.82
CA LEU A 126 -7.14 7.31 -5.72
C LEU A 126 -7.22 8.71 -6.35
N VAL A 127 -7.09 8.79 -7.67
CA VAL A 127 -7.21 10.05 -8.42
C VAL A 127 -8.55 10.07 -9.14
N VAL A 128 -9.45 10.96 -8.70
CA VAL A 128 -10.78 11.14 -9.28
C VAL A 128 -10.82 12.41 -10.12
N GLY A 129 -11.35 12.32 -11.34
CA GLY A 129 -11.54 13.47 -12.22
C GLY A 129 -12.26 13.07 -13.50
N GLY A 130 -12.98 14.01 -14.11
CA GLY A 130 -13.70 13.79 -15.37
C GLY A 130 -12.76 13.45 -16.55
N SER A 131 -13.35 13.15 -17.71
CA SER A 131 -12.59 13.09 -18.96
C SER A 131 -11.94 14.46 -19.23
N GLY A 132 -10.70 14.47 -19.72
CA GLY A 132 -9.96 15.72 -19.97
C GLY A 132 -9.43 16.46 -18.74
N ALA A 133 -9.75 16.02 -17.50
CA ALA A 133 -9.29 16.67 -16.26
C ALA A 133 -7.77 16.56 -16.00
N GLY A 134 -7.00 15.97 -16.92
CA GLY A 134 -5.55 15.91 -16.82
C GLY A 134 -5.00 14.77 -15.95
N LYS A 135 -5.78 13.75 -15.59
CA LYS A 135 -5.31 12.61 -14.75
C LYS A 135 -3.98 12.01 -15.24
N SER A 136 -3.89 11.68 -16.52
CA SER A 136 -2.67 11.11 -17.12
C SER A 136 -1.51 12.11 -17.12
N ARG A 137 -1.75 13.35 -17.57
CA ARG A 137 -0.70 14.37 -17.71
C ARG A 137 -0.18 14.90 -16.37
N ALA A 138 -1.08 15.22 -15.45
CA ALA A 138 -0.76 15.91 -14.20
C ALA A 138 -0.34 14.96 -13.07
N TYR A 139 -0.78 13.71 -13.12
CA TYR A 139 -0.43 12.72 -12.10
C TYR A 139 0.48 11.60 -12.64
N ALA A 140 0.03 10.82 -13.63
CA ALA A 140 0.76 9.64 -14.07
C ALA A 140 2.13 10.00 -14.69
N VAL A 141 2.15 10.86 -15.72
CA VAL A 141 3.38 11.28 -16.40
C VAL A 141 4.38 11.90 -15.41
N VAL A 142 3.92 12.80 -14.55
CA VAL A 142 4.79 13.51 -13.58
C VAL A 142 5.45 12.53 -12.60
N ASN A 143 4.71 11.51 -12.14
CA ASN A 143 5.26 10.50 -11.23
C ASN A 143 6.16 9.49 -11.95
N ILE A 144 5.85 9.09 -13.19
CA ILE A 144 6.75 8.23 -13.99
C ILE A 144 8.09 8.94 -14.23
N MET A 145 8.07 10.23 -14.56
CA MET A 145 9.27 11.04 -14.74
C MET A 145 10.12 11.22 -13.48
N GLN A 146 9.66 10.79 -12.30
CA GLN A 146 10.51 10.80 -11.10
C GLN A 146 11.58 9.71 -11.13
N CYS A 147 11.42 8.65 -11.93
CA CYS A 147 12.40 7.58 -12.12
C CYS A 147 12.97 7.06 -10.77
N ASN A 148 12.07 6.84 -9.80
CA ASN A 148 12.44 6.62 -8.40
C ASN A 148 12.14 5.21 -7.88
N CYS A 149 11.41 4.40 -8.65
CA CYS A 149 11.08 3.01 -8.33
C CYS A 149 10.86 2.19 -9.61
N SER A 150 10.75 0.87 -9.48
CA SER A 150 10.25 -0.01 -10.54
C SER A 150 8.74 0.22 -10.74
N MET A 151 8.29 0.23 -11.99
CA MET A 151 6.93 0.63 -12.35
C MET A 151 6.26 -0.43 -13.21
N VAL A 152 4.98 -0.70 -12.92
CA VAL A 152 4.07 -1.42 -13.81
C VAL A 152 2.96 -0.44 -14.16
N VAL A 153 2.83 -0.13 -15.45
CA VAL A 153 1.92 0.92 -15.94
C VAL A 153 0.92 0.30 -16.90
N THR A 154 -0.36 0.40 -16.57
CA THR A 154 -1.44 0.10 -17.51
C THR A 154 -1.71 1.33 -18.38
N ASP A 155 -1.38 1.24 -19.67
CA ASP A 155 -1.51 2.34 -20.63
C ASP A 155 -2.38 1.95 -21.84
N PRO A 156 -3.71 1.97 -21.70
CA PRO A 156 -4.63 1.54 -22.77
C PRO A 156 -4.52 2.32 -24.09
N LYS A 157 -3.85 3.50 -24.08
CA LYS A 157 -3.73 4.38 -25.24
C LYS A 157 -2.30 4.50 -25.76
N GLY A 158 -1.32 3.87 -25.09
CA GLY A 158 0.11 4.04 -25.39
C GLY A 158 0.61 5.49 -25.22
N GLU A 159 -0.12 6.36 -24.52
CA GLU A 159 0.25 7.77 -24.37
C GLU A 159 1.38 7.95 -23.36
N LEU A 160 1.36 7.18 -22.27
CA LEU A 160 2.35 7.27 -21.20
C LEU A 160 3.69 6.75 -21.71
N LEU A 161 3.71 5.60 -22.39
CA LEU A 161 4.92 5.02 -22.98
C LEU A 161 5.55 5.98 -23.99
N ARG A 162 4.77 6.52 -24.95
CA ARG A 162 5.29 7.48 -25.94
C ARG A 162 5.89 8.74 -25.31
N LYS A 163 5.36 9.19 -24.17
CA LYS A 163 5.83 10.40 -23.49
C LYS A 163 7.04 10.18 -22.59
N THR A 164 7.18 8.97 -22.02
CA THR A 164 8.12 8.73 -20.91
C THR A 164 9.11 7.60 -21.18
N GLY A 165 8.88 6.73 -22.15
CA GLY A 165 9.73 5.57 -22.45
C GLY A 165 11.19 5.96 -22.72
N GLY A 166 11.40 6.93 -23.63
CA GLY A 166 12.76 7.40 -23.92
C GLY A 166 13.45 8.11 -22.76
N LEU A 167 12.71 8.64 -21.77
CA LEU A 167 13.29 9.14 -20.53
C LEU A 167 13.73 7.97 -19.64
N LEU A 168 12.85 6.97 -19.47
CA LEU A 168 13.13 5.79 -18.65
C LEU A 168 14.39 5.05 -19.16
N GLU A 169 14.51 4.83 -20.47
CA GLU A 169 15.70 4.20 -21.08
C GLU A 169 16.98 4.99 -20.79
N ARG A 170 16.94 6.33 -20.88
CA ARG A 170 18.08 7.21 -20.58
C ARG A 170 18.50 7.18 -19.11
N GLU A 171 17.53 7.00 -18.21
CA GLU A 171 17.76 6.81 -16.78
C GLU A 171 18.15 5.36 -16.42
N GLY A 172 18.38 4.50 -17.42
CA GLY A 172 18.87 3.14 -17.26
C GLY A 172 17.81 2.10 -16.93
N TYR A 173 16.53 2.40 -17.15
CA TYR A 173 15.45 1.43 -16.99
C TYR A 173 15.39 0.46 -18.17
N GLU A 174 15.12 -0.81 -17.86
CA GLU A 174 14.65 -1.77 -18.84
C GLU A 174 13.14 -1.58 -19.07
N VAL A 175 12.79 -1.02 -20.23
CA VAL A 175 11.38 -0.78 -20.61
C VAL A 175 10.87 -1.98 -21.40
N ARG A 176 10.02 -2.81 -20.77
CA ARG A 176 9.30 -3.90 -21.44
C ARG A 176 7.85 -3.53 -21.67
N VAL A 177 7.35 -3.84 -22.87
CA VAL A 177 5.98 -3.56 -23.28
C VAL A 177 5.23 -4.86 -23.47
N PHE A 178 4.11 -5.01 -22.75
CA PHE A 178 3.16 -6.10 -22.95
C PHE A 178 1.94 -5.54 -23.71
N ASP A 179 1.98 -5.64 -25.02
CA ASP A 179 0.87 -5.29 -25.92
C ASP A 179 0.07 -6.55 -26.29
N LEU A 180 -1.24 -6.50 -26.09
CA LEU A 180 -2.21 -7.55 -26.42
C LEU A 180 -2.94 -7.28 -27.74
N ILE A 181 -2.80 -6.08 -28.31
CA ILE A 181 -3.40 -5.67 -29.58
C ILE A 181 -2.45 -6.00 -30.73
N ASN A 182 -1.16 -5.72 -30.57
CA ASN A 182 -0.12 -5.93 -31.57
C ASN A 182 0.97 -6.87 -31.03
N PRO A 183 0.73 -8.20 -30.98
CA PRO A 183 1.65 -9.17 -30.39
C PRO A 183 3.06 -9.12 -31.00
N GLU A 184 3.19 -8.77 -32.28
CA GLU A 184 4.46 -8.67 -33.00
C GLU A 184 5.40 -7.57 -32.48
N THR A 185 4.85 -6.56 -31.79
CA THR A 185 5.63 -5.49 -31.14
C THR A 185 5.71 -5.64 -29.62
N SER A 186 5.15 -6.72 -29.09
CA SER A 186 5.08 -7.02 -27.66
C SER A 186 6.29 -7.84 -27.23
N PHE A 187 6.68 -7.72 -25.95
CA PHE A 187 7.61 -8.67 -25.32
C PHE A 187 6.97 -10.05 -25.09
N CYS A 188 5.67 -10.18 -25.37
CA CYS A 188 4.87 -11.37 -25.16
C CYS A 188 4.89 -11.84 -23.69
N TYR A 189 4.08 -12.84 -23.39
CA TYR A 189 4.02 -13.42 -22.05
C TYR A 189 3.65 -14.89 -22.15
N ASN A 190 4.53 -15.76 -21.65
CA ASN A 190 4.22 -17.16 -21.45
C ASN A 190 4.16 -17.46 -19.94
N PRO A 191 2.99 -17.75 -19.37
CA PRO A 191 2.86 -18.01 -17.94
C PRO A 191 3.63 -19.26 -17.47
N PHE A 192 3.86 -20.25 -18.33
CA PHE A 192 4.62 -21.46 -17.96
C PHE A 192 6.02 -21.12 -17.45
N ALA A 193 6.66 -20.05 -17.97
CA ALA A 193 7.97 -19.59 -17.51
C ALA A 193 7.98 -19.08 -16.05
N TYR A 194 6.81 -18.84 -15.46
CA TYR A 194 6.66 -18.27 -14.11
C TYR A 194 6.00 -19.23 -13.11
N VAL A 195 5.50 -20.37 -13.59
CA VAL A 195 4.91 -21.42 -12.75
C VAL A 195 6.02 -22.30 -12.20
N ARG A 196 6.04 -22.49 -10.87
CA ARG A 196 7.08 -23.29 -10.20
C ARG A 196 6.58 -24.63 -9.68
N ASP A 197 5.30 -24.70 -9.35
CA ASP A 197 4.66 -25.90 -8.81
C ASP A 197 3.20 -25.98 -9.27
N ASP A 198 2.57 -27.12 -8.98
CA ASP A 198 1.17 -27.38 -9.34
C ASP A 198 0.21 -26.35 -8.72
N LYS A 199 0.54 -25.80 -7.55
CA LYS A 199 -0.33 -24.81 -6.88
C LYS A 199 -0.35 -23.51 -7.65
N ASP A 200 0.75 -23.13 -8.28
CA ASP A 200 0.81 -21.95 -9.13
C ASP A 200 -0.03 -22.12 -10.39
N VAL A 201 -0.11 -23.33 -10.97
CA VAL A 201 -1.08 -23.64 -12.05
C VAL A 201 -2.50 -23.41 -11.57
N LEU A 202 -2.89 -24.01 -10.43
CA LEU A 202 -4.24 -23.87 -9.89
C LEU A 202 -4.59 -22.39 -9.65
N LYS A 203 -3.68 -21.61 -9.05
CA LYS A 203 -3.89 -20.16 -8.81
C LYS A 203 -4.02 -19.40 -10.12
N LEU A 204 -3.17 -19.67 -11.11
CA LEU A 204 -3.18 -18.98 -12.38
C LEU A 204 -4.51 -19.20 -13.11
N ILE A 205 -4.94 -20.45 -13.26
CA ILE A 205 -6.18 -20.78 -13.96
C ILE A 205 -7.40 -20.22 -13.23
N ASN A 206 -7.45 -20.35 -11.89
CA ASN A 206 -8.53 -19.75 -11.10
C ASN A 206 -8.59 -18.23 -11.27
N ASN A 207 -7.44 -17.55 -11.30
CA ASN A 207 -7.38 -16.11 -11.53
C ASN A 207 -7.79 -15.75 -12.96
N LEU A 208 -7.43 -16.57 -13.95
CA LEU A 208 -7.80 -16.35 -15.35
C LEU A 208 -9.32 -16.40 -15.51
N ILE A 209 -9.95 -17.52 -15.10
CA ILE A 209 -11.41 -17.71 -15.19
C ILE A 209 -12.16 -16.62 -14.43
N ARG A 210 -11.74 -16.31 -13.20
CA ARG A 210 -12.39 -15.26 -12.39
C ARG A 210 -12.34 -13.87 -13.04
N ASN A 211 -11.30 -13.57 -13.83
CA ASN A 211 -11.18 -12.28 -14.50
C ASN A 211 -11.91 -12.23 -15.86
N THR A 212 -12.30 -13.39 -16.43
CA THR A 212 -13.11 -13.47 -17.65
C THR A 212 -14.61 -13.54 -17.37
N THR A 213 -15.03 -13.94 -16.16
CA THR A 213 -16.44 -13.94 -15.73
C THR A 213 -16.94 -12.50 -15.43
N PRO A 214 -17.98 -11.99 -16.12
CA PRO A 214 -18.47 -10.63 -15.91
C PRO A 214 -18.98 -10.37 -14.49
N LYS A 215 -18.67 -9.20 -13.92
CA LYS A 215 -19.13 -8.83 -12.56
C LYS A 215 -20.64 -8.66 -12.54
N GLY A 216 -21.32 -9.49 -11.75
CA GLY A 216 -22.78 -9.47 -11.64
C GLY A 216 -23.50 -10.34 -12.66
N ALA A 217 -22.77 -10.99 -13.58
CA ALA A 217 -23.28 -12.22 -14.17
C ALA A 217 -23.38 -13.22 -13.02
N GLN A 218 -24.59 -13.51 -12.54
CA GLN A 218 -24.79 -14.80 -11.91
C GLN A 218 -24.48 -15.81 -13.01
N SER A 219 -23.34 -16.51 -12.91
CA SER A 219 -23.22 -17.78 -13.63
C SER A 219 -24.44 -18.58 -13.18
N SER A 220 -25.42 -18.73 -14.06
CA SER A 220 -26.67 -19.44 -13.72
C SER A 220 -26.37 -20.87 -13.27
N ASP A 221 -25.18 -21.38 -13.58
CA ASP A 221 -24.71 -22.67 -13.11
C ASP A 221 -23.22 -22.65 -12.73
N PRO A 222 -22.88 -22.76 -11.42
CA PRO A 222 -21.52 -22.97 -10.92
C PRO A 222 -20.84 -24.23 -11.48
N PHE A 223 -21.60 -25.12 -12.12
CA PHE A 223 -21.11 -26.34 -12.73
C PHE A 223 -20.19 -26.07 -13.93
N TRP A 224 -20.60 -25.20 -14.85
CA TRP A 224 -19.80 -24.88 -16.04
C TRP A 224 -18.47 -24.23 -15.67
N GLU A 225 -18.47 -23.30 -14.71
CA GLU A 225 -17.25 -22.66 -14.22
C GLU A 225 -16.27 -23.68 -13.61
N LYS A 226 -16.79 -24.66 -12.85
CA LYS A 226 -15.96 -25.75 -12.29
C LYS A 226 -15.41 -26.67 -13.38
N SER A 227 -16.23 -27.01 -14.38
CA SER A 227 -15.84 -27.88 -15.49
C SER A 227 -14.76 -27.23 -16.35
N GLU A 228 -14.93 -25.96 -16.73
CA GLU A 228 -13.94 -25.15 -17.47
C GLU A 228 -12.63 -25.04 -16.70
N THR A 229 -12.72 -24.77 -15.40
CA THR A 229 -11.55 -24.67 -14.52
C THR A 229 -10.79 -26.00 -14.44
N ALA A 230 -11.50 -27.11 -14.26
CA ALA A 230 -10.91 -28.44 -14.17
C ALA A 230 -10.22 -28.83 -15.49
N LEU A 231 -10.86 -28.57 -16.64
CA LEU A 231 -10.27 -28.85 -17.95
C LEU A 231 -8.98 -28.05 -18.18
N LEU A 232 -9.00 -26.73 -17.99
CA LEU A 232 -7.81 -25.90 -18.19
C LEU A 232 -6.68 -26.25 -17.22
N GLN A 233 -7.00 -26.60 -15.96
CA GLN A 233 -6.02 -27.10 -15.01
C GLN A 233 -5.42 -28.42 -15.48
N ALA A 234 -6.24 -29.37 -15.95
CA ALA A 234 -5.78 -30.65 -16.45
C ALA A 234 -4.80 -30.48 -17.62
N LEU A 235 -5.15 -29.66 -18.62
CA LEU A 235 -4.33 -29.40 -19.79
C LEU A 235 -3.00 -28.73 -19.43
N MET A 236 -3.05 -27.68 -18.59
CA MET A 236 -1.84 -26.96 -18.20
C MET A 236 -0.90 -27.85 -17.37
N LEU A 237 -1.44 -28.66 -16.45
CA LEU A 237 -0.67 -29.63 -15.67
C LEU A 237 -0.09 -30.73 -16.55
N TYR A 238 -0.85 -31.21 -17.54
CA TYR A 238 -0.34 -32.19 -18.51
C TYR A 238 0.89 -31.64 -19.23
N LEU A 239 0.80 -30.44 -19.80
CA LEU A 239 1.92 -29.82 -20.52
C LEU A 239 3.11 -29.56 -19.60
N LEU A 240 2.87 -29.11 -18.35
CA LEU A 240 3.93 -28.83 -17.39
C LEU A 240 4.77 -30.08 -17.06
N HIS A 241 4.13 -31.26 -16.98
CA HIS A 241 4.78 -32.49 -16.53
C HIS A 241 5.22 -33.43 -17.64
N GLU A 242 4.50 -33.48 -18.77
CA GLU A 242 4.74 -34.46 -19.84
C GLU A 242 5.28 -33.84 -21.14
N ALA A 243 5.05 -32.54 -21.38
CA ALA A 243 5.47 -31.89 -22.62
C ALA A 243 6.84 -31.19 -22.49
N PRO A 244 7.64 -31.15 -23.56
CA PRO A 244 8.92 -30.44 -23.54
C PRO A 244 8.71 -28.91 -23.43
N PRO A 245 9.69 -28.16 -22.88
CA PRO A 245 9.52 -26.73 -22.58
C PRO A 245 9.07 -25.85 -23.76
N GLU A 246 9.42 -26.20 -24.98
CA GLU A 246 8.98 -25.53 -26.21
C GLU A 246 7.47 -25.62 -26.47
N GLU A 247 6.83 -26.70 -26.03
CA GLU A 247 5.39 -26.95 -26.16
C GLU A 247 4.59 -26.42 -24.96
N GLN A 248 5.26 -26.02 -23.89
CA GLN A 248 4.65 -25.46 -22.68
C GLN A 248 4.18 -24.02 -22.91
N ASN A 249 3.11 -23.86 -23.69
CA ASN A 249 2.55 -22.57 -24.04
C ASN A 249 1.03 -22.66 -24.25
N PHE A 250 0.36 -21.50 -24.27
CA PHE A 250 -1.09 -21.43 -24.42
C PHE A 250 -1.58 -21.79 -25.83
N SER A 251 -0.73 -21.69 -26.86
CA SER A 251 -1.08 -22.16 -28.20
C SER A 251 -1.30 -23.66 -28.21
N MET A 252 -0.45 -24.42 -27.52
CA MET A 252 -0.61 -25.86 -27.35
C MET A 252 -1.86 -26.21 -26.53
N ILE A 253 -2.16 -25.46 -25.46
CA ILE A 253 -3.43 -25.64 -24.72
C ILE A 253 -4.64 -25.48 -25.66
N MET A 254 -4.63 -24.48 -26.54
CA MET A 254 -5.71 -24.27 -27.52
C MET A 254 -5.81 -25.40 -28.55
N GLU A 255 -4.67 -25.97 -28.96
CA GLU A 255 -4.63 -27.14 -29.85
C GLU A 255 -5.19 -28.40 -29.18
N MET A 256 -4.82 -28.64 -27.92
CA MET A 256 -5.38 -29.73 -27.11
C MET A 256 -6.89 -29.56 -26.91
N LEU A 257 -7.37 -28.33 -26.66
CA LEU A 257 -8.80 -28.02 -26.59
C LEU A 257 -9.52 -28.31 -27.91
N GLY A 258 -8.93 -27.94 -29.05
CA GLY A 258 -9.49 -28.25 -30.37
C GLY A 258 -9.57 -29.76 -30.67
N SER A 259 -8.75 -30.55 -29.98
CA SER A 259 -8.73 -32.01 -30.06
C SER A 259 -9.74 -32.69 -29.13
N ALA A 260 -10.39 -31.94 -28.24
CA ALA A 260 -11.43 -32.43 -27.31
C ALA A 260 -12.80 -32.59 -28.00
N GLN A 261 -12.83 -33.24 -29.17
CA GLN A 261 -14.06 -33.42 -29.95
C GLN A 261 -14.99 -34.43 -29.27
N VAL A 262 -16.28 -34.09 -29.19
CA VAL A 262 -17.34 -34.99 -28.74
C VAL A 262 -18.22 -35.32 -29.93
N LYS A 263 -18.58 -36.59 -30.11
CA LYS A 263 -19.58 -37.02 -31.09
C LYS A 263 -20.86 -37.39 -30.35
N GLU A 264 -21.94 -36.69 -30.65
CA GLU A 264 -23.25 -36.92 -29.98
C GLU A 264 -23.87 -38.28 -30.33
N ASP A 265 -23.56 -38.81 -31.53
CA ASP A 265 -24.13 -40.06 -32.04
C ASP A 265 -23.33 -41.32 -31.68
N ASP A 266 -22.20 -41.18 -30.97
CA ASP A 266 -21.28 -42.28 -30.66
C ASP A 266 -20.73 -42.15 -29.24
N GLU A 267 -21.45 -42.75 -28.28
CA GLU A 267 -21.08 -42.73 -26.85
C GLU A 267 -19.73 -43.43 -26.57
N GLU A 268 -19.26 -44.31 -27.47
CA GLU A 268 -17.96 -44.98 -27.35
C GLU A 268 -16.81 -44.18 -27.98
N TYR A 269 -17.11 -43.04 -28.63
CA TYR A 269 -16.08 -42.23 -29.27
C TYR A 269 -15.14 -41.61 -28.24
N GLN A 270 -13.86 -42.00 -28.32
CA GLN A 270 -12.78 -41.38 -27.57
C GLN A 270 -12.10 -40.30 -28.41
N SER A 271 -12.01 -39.08 -27.87
CA SER A 271 -11.23 -38.03 -28.50
C SER A 271 -9.73 -38.31 -28.39
N PRO A 272 -8.88 -37.74 -29.26
CA PRO A 272 -7.43 -37.79 -29.09
C PRO A 272 -6.97 -37.31 -27.71
N LEU A 273 -7.70 -36.37 -27.11
CA LEU A 273 -7.45 -35.88 -25.76
C LEU A 273 -7.76 -36.94 -24.69
N ASP A 274 -8.88 -37.67 -24.83
CA ASP A 274 -9.24 -38.77 -23.92
C ASP A 274 -8.15 -39.86 -23.93
N ILE A 275 -7.72 -40.29 -25.12
CA ILE A 275 -6.66 -41.30 -25.28
C ILE A 275 -5.36 -40.83 -24.62
N LEU A 276 -5.05 -39.54 -24.71
CA LEU A 276 -3.85 -38.95 -24.14
C LEU A 276 -3.88 -38.96 -22.60
N PHE A 277 -5.01 -38.63 -21.98
CA PHE A 277 -5.17 -38.71 -20.53
C PHE A 277 -5.27 -40.15 -20.01
N GLU A 278 -5.90 -41.06 -20.75
CA GLU A 278 -5.94 -42.50 -20.40
C GLU A 278 -4.53 -43.11 -20.39
N ARG A 279 -3.68 -42.77 -21.37
CA ARG A 279 -2.28 -43.20 -21.37
C ARG A 279 -1.49 -42.64 -20.19
N LEU A 280 -1.76 -41.39 -19.81
CA LEU A 280 -1.14 -40.80 -18.63
C LEU A 280 -1.62 -41.50 -17.35
N GLU A 281 -2.91 -41.81 -17.23
CA GLU A 281 -3.49 -42.54 -16.12
C GLU A 281 -2.88 -43.94 -15.98
N MET A 282 -2.69 -44.68 -17.08
CA MET A 282 -2.01 -45.98 -17.07
C MET A 282 -0.57 -45.91 -16.53
N ARG A 283 0.13 -44.79 -16.76
CA ARG A 283 1.51 -44.58 -16.29
C ARG A 283 1.58 -44.02 -14.87
N ASN A 284 0.71 -43.06 -14.55
CA ASN A 284 0.69 -42.33 -13.29
C ASN A 284 -0.75 -41.98 -12.88
N PRO A 285 -1.47 -42.90 -12.23
CA PRO A 285 -2.85 -42.68 -11.77
C PRO A 285 -2.98 -41.54 -10.75
N GLU A 286 -1.91 -41.24 -10.01
CA GLU A 286 -1.91 -40.21 -8.97
C GLU A 286 -1.68 -38.78 -9.49
N SER A 287 -1.44 -38.64 -10.81
CA SER A 287 -1.22 -37.34 -11.46
C SER A 287 -2.39 -36.38 -11.23
N ILE A 288 -2.07 -35.15 -10.82
CA ILE A 288 -3.09 -34.11 -10.62
C ILE A 288 -3.79 -33.78 -11.94
N ALA A 289 -3.07 -33.86 -13.07
CA ALA A 289 -3.65 -33.62 -14.40
C ALA A 289 -4.79 -34.62 -14.69
N VAL A 290 -4.57 -35.91 -14.42
CA VAL A 290 -5.56 -36.99 -14.58
C VAL A 290 -6.76 -36.77 -13.67
N LYS A 291 -6.52 -36.45 -12.40
CA LYS A 291 -7.60 -36.17 -11.43
C LYS A 291 -8.48 -35.00 -11.86
N GLN A 292 -7.89 -33.91 -12.37
CA GLN A 292 -8.64 -32.76 -12.88
C GLN A 292 -9.40 -33.11 -14.17
N TYR A 293 -8.82 -33.92 -15.05
CA TYR A 293 -9.50 -34.37 -16.27
C TYR A 293 -10.70 -35.27 -15.95
N ALA A 294 -10.57 -36.17 -14.97
CA ALA A 294 -11.67 -37.01 -14.50
C ALA A 294 -12.84 -36.19 -13.92
N ILE A 295 -12.54 -35.12 -13.16
CA ILE A 295 -13.55 -34.18 -12.66
C ILE A 295 -14.28 -33.49 -13.83
N TYR A 296 -13.55 -33.07 -14.86
CA TYR A 296 -14.13 -32.52 -16.08
C TYR A 296 -15.05 -33.53 -16.80
N LYS A 297 -14.63 -34.78 -16.99
CA LYS A 297 -15.44 -35.81 -17.66
C LYS A 297 -16.70 -36.19 -16.87
N GLN A 298 -16.62 -36.24 -15.54
CA GLN A 298 -17.80 -36.41 -14.69
C GLN A 298 -18.80 -35.28 -14.89
N ALA A 299 -18.30 -34.04 -14.99
CA ALA A 299 -19.16 -32.90 -15.29
C ALA A 299 -19.77 -32.98 -16.70
N ALA A 300 -19.01 -33.40 -17.71
CA ALA A 300 -19.54 -33.54 -19.07
C ALA A 300 -20.62 -34.64 -19.19
N GLY A 301 -20.43 -35.81 -18.57
CA GLY A 301 -21.35 -36.95 -18.65
C GLY A 301 -22.72 -36.71 -17.98
N ASP A 302 -22.77 -35.93 -16.90
CA ASP A 302 -24.01 -35.54 -16.23
C ASP A 302 -24.89 -34.58 -17.07
N ILE A 303 -24.32 -33.96 -18.11
CA ILE A 303 -25.05 -33.06 -19.02
C ILE A 303 -25.64 -33.84 -20.20
N CYS A 304 -24.87 -34.72 -20.83
CA CYS A 304 -25.35 -35.52 -21.97
C CYS A 304 -26.47 -36.50 -21.58
N SER A 305 -26.62 -36.80 -20.29
CA SER A 305 -27.68 -37.66 -19.75
C SER A 305 -28.99 -36.93 -19.39
N LYS A 306 -29.06 -35.59 -19.56
CA LYS A 306 -30.27 -34.77 -19.36
C LYS A 306 -30.85 -34.27 -20.68
#